data_AF-A0A2T0JF06-F1
#
_entry.id   AF-A0A2T0JF06-F1
#
_cell.length_a   1.000
_cell.length_b   1.000
_cell.length_c   1.000
_cell.angle_alpha   90.00
_cell.angle_beta   90.00
_cell.angle_gamma   90.00
#
_symmetry.space_group_name_H-M   'P 1'
#
loop_
_entity.id
_entity.type
_entity.pdbx_description
1 polymer ?
#
loop_
_entity_poly.entity_id
_entity_poly.type
_entity_poly.pdbx_seq_one_letter_code
_entity_poly.pdbx_strand_id
1 'polypeptide(L)'
;MDCVEWVIAPDGSPVALSGDTILRAWSPEELLEGQSDTPDLEIDLDAPINTMNVDRSGAVIVGTDHRLARLHLRRLPGRPTAG
;
A
#
# COMPACT_ATOMS: atom_id res chain seq x y z
N MET A 1 12.07 1.91 -10.64
CA MET A 1 11.20 1.51 -9.52
C MET A 1 10.98 0.02 -9.69
N ASP A 2 11.76 -0.79 -8.98
CA ASP A 2 11.73 -2.24 -9.08
C ASP A 2 10.62 -2.76 -8.17
N CYS A 3 9.37 -2.60 -8.60
CA CYS A 3 8.21 -3.18 -7.93
C CYS A 3 8.16 -4.67 -8.26
N VAL A 4 8.31 -5.52 -7.24
CA VAL A 4 8.34 -6.98 -7.42
C VAL A 4 6.92 -7.56 -7.39
N GLU A 5 6.02 -6.96 -6.62
CA GLU A 5 4.62 -7.36 -6.48
C GLU A 5 3.74 -6.14 -6.16
N TRP A 6 2.50 -6.14 -6.63
CA TRP A 6 1.52 -5.09 -6.34
C TRP A 6 0.09 -5.63 -6.34
N VAL A 7 -0.78 -4.94 -5.60
CA VAL A 7 -2.22 -5.19 -5.55
C VAL A 7 -2.99 -3.88 -5.61
N ILE A 8 -4.26 -3.94 -6.01
CA ILE A 8 -5.18 -2.81 -5.95
C ILE A 8 -6.15 -3.05 -4.80
N ALA A 9 -6.11 -2.19 -3.79
CA ALA A 9 -7.11 -2.19 -2.72
C ALA A 9 -8.49 -1.79 -3.28
N PRO A 10 -9.62 -2.15 -2.63
CA PRO A 10 -10.93 -1.91 -3.23
C PRO A 10 -11.35 -0.45 -3.38
N ASP A 11 -10.68 0.46 -2.66
CA ASP A 11 -10.83 1.90 -2.85
C ASP A 11 -10.08 2.42 -4.10
N GLY A 12 -9.42 1.53 -4.84
CA GLY A 12 -8.60 1.84 -6.01
C GLY A 12 -7.15 2.18 -5.67
N SER A 13 -6.76 2.16 -4.39
CA SER A 13 -5.40 2.47 -3.96
C SER A 13 -4.41 1.39 -4.42
N PRO A 14 -3.41 1.71 -5.28
CA PRO A 14 -2.34 0.78 -5.56
C PRO A 14 -1.46 0.62 -4.32
N VAL A 15 -1.10 -0.62 -4.03
CA VAL A 15 -0.20 -0.99 -2.95
C VAL A 15 0.90 -1.86 -3.54
N ALA A 16 2.15 -1.47 -3.38
CA ALA A 16 3.29 -2.17 -3.96
C ALA A 16 4.32 -2.54 -2.91
N LEU A 17 4.95 -3.69 -3.13
CA LEU A 17 6.16 -4.10 -2.45
C LEU A 17 7.35 -3.35 -3.06
N SER A 18 8.13 -2.68 -2.22
CA SER A 18 9.37 -2.01 -2.58
C SER A 18 10.53 -2.64 -1.80
N GLY A 19 11.43 -3.34 -2.49
CA GLY A 19 12.43 -4.17 -1.82
C GLY A 19 11.78 -5.38 -1.14
N ASP A 20 12.32 -5.80 0.00
CA ASP A 20 11.91 -7.06 0.64
C ASP A 20 10.86 -6.86 1.76
N THR A 21 10.85 -5.72 2.45
CA THR A 21 10.01 -5.53 3.67
C THR A 21 9.05 -4.35 3.59
N ILE A 22 9.21 -3.46 2.61
CA ILE A 22 8.54 -2.17 2.59
C ILE A 22 7.30 -2.23 1.70
N LEU A 23 6.16 -1.88 2.26
CA LEU A 23 4.92 -1.64 1.54
C LEU A 23 4.70 -0.15 1.34
N ARG A 24 4.35 0.22 0.12
CA ARG A 24 3.98 1.58 -0.26
C ARG A 24 2.57 1.60 -0.80
N ALA A 25 1.80 2.61 -0.43
CA ALA A 25 0.46 2.84 -0.97
C ALA A 25 0.35 4.28 -1.49
N TRP A 26 -0.41 4.45 -2.57
CA TRP A 26 -0.66 5.75 -3.18
C TRP A 26 -2.15 6.02 -3.32
N SER A 27 -2.48 7.30 -3.41
CA SER A 27 -3.77 7.81 -3.78
C SER A 27 -4.01 7.62 -5.28
N PRO A 28 -5.02 6.86 -5.74
CA PRO A 28 -5.40 6.75 -7.14
C PRO A 28 -5.60 8.09 -7.81
N GLU A 29 -6.17 9.08 -7.11
CA GLU A 29 -6.44 10.40 -7.67
C GLU A 29 -5.12 11.12 -8.03
N GLU A 30 -4.19 11.21 -7.09
CA GLU A 30 -2.91 11.88 -7.32
C GLU A 30 -2.04 11.16 -8.36
N LEU A 31 -2.14 9.82 -8.40
CA LEU A 31 -1.38 9.00 -9.33
C LEU A 31 -1.94 9.07 -10.76
N LEU A 32 -3.27 9.10 -10.91
CA LEU A 32 -3.96 9.27 -12.20
C LEU A 32 -3.79 10.69 -12.76
N GLU A 33 -3.73 11.70 -11.89
CA GLU A 33 -3.46 13.09 -12.28
C GLU A 33 -1.97 13.35 -12.57
N GLY A 34 -1.11 12.34 -12.39
CA GLY A 34 0.33 12.45 -12.61
C GLY A 34 1.02 13.43 -11.65
N GLN A 35 0.41 13.68 -10.49
CA GLN A 35 0.84 14.72 -9.56
C GLN A 35 1.95 14.25 -8.60
N SER A 36 2.05 12.95 -8.33
CA SER A 36 3.03 12.44 -7.38
C SER A 36 3.37 10.97 -7.62
N ASP A 37 4.67 10.67 -7.70
CA ASP A 37 5.22 9.32 -7.55
C ASP A 37 5.57 9.00 -6.07
N THR A 38 5.37 9.96 -5.17
CA THR A 38 5.64 9.82 -3.74
C THR A 38 4.48 9.08 -3.07
N PRO A 39 4.76 8.02 -2.29
CA PRO A 39 3.70 7.28 -1.59
C PRO A 39 3.10 8.10 -0.45
N ASP A 40 1.78 7.97 -0.27
CA ASP A 40 1.05 8.54 0.87
C ASP A 40 1.34 7.83 2.19
N LEU A 41 1.68 6.54 2.08
CA LEU A 41 1.91 5.66 3.22
C LEU A 41 3.05 4.70 2.91
N GLU A 42 3.96 4.58 3.87
CA GLU A 42 5.02 3.59 3.88
C GLU A 42 4.91 2.77 5.18
N ILE A 43 4.96 1.45 5.06
CA ILE A 43 4.97 0.52 6.19
C ILE A 43 6.18 -0.39 6.00
N ASP A 44 7.07 -0.42 6.99
CA ASP A 44 8.17 -1.38 7.07
C ASP A 44 7.76 -2.54 7.96
N LEU A 45 7.84 -3.76 7.44
CA LEU A 45 7.58 -4.99 8.19
C LEU A 45 8.88 -5.58 8.74
N ASP A 46 8.78 -6.31 9.85
CA ASP A 46 9.93 -6.92 10.52
C ASP A 46 10.48 -8.19 9.82
N ALA A 47 9.88 -8.58 8.69
CA ALA A 47 10.25 -9.74 7.92
C ALA A 47 9.99 -9.54 6.42
N PRO A 48 10.75 -10.23 5.55
CA PRO A 48 10.53 -10.21 4.11
C PRO A 48 9.11 -10.62 3.72
N ILE A 49 8.59 -9.95 2.70
CA ILE A 49 7.26 -10.14 2.13
C ILE A 49 7.40 -11.06 0.92
N ASN A 50 6.70 -12.19 0.98
CA ASN A 50 6.80 -13.24 -0.03
C ASN A 50 5.54 -13.32 -0.90
N THR A 51 4.44 -12.70 -0.45
CA THR A 51 3.17 -12.66 -1.19
C THR A 51 2.26 -11.55 -0.67
N MET A 52 1.44 -10.99 -1.56
CA MET A 52 0.41 -10.02 -1.29
C MET A 52 -0.92 -10.42 -1.94
N ASN A 53 -2.03 -10.16 -1.25
CA ASN A 53 -3.36 -10.31 -1.82
C ASN A 53 -4.36 -9.35 -1.17
N VAL A 54 -5.56 -9.23 -1.72
CA VAL A 54 -6.67 -8.46 -1.14
C VAL A 54 -7.80 -9.42 -0.79
N ASP A 55 -8.23 -9.40 0.47
CA ASP A 55 -9.34 -10.24 0.90
C ASP A 55 -10.71 -9.65 0.51
N ARG A 56 -11.80 -10.40 0.73
CA ARG A 56 -13.16 -9.97 0.42
C ARG A 56 -13.64 -8.74 1.21
N SER A 57 -12.97 -8.40 2.30
CA SER A 57 -13.27 -7.20 3.09
C SER A 57 -12.51 -5.96 2.61
N GLY A 58 -11.57 -6.15 1.69
CA GLY A 58 -10.68 -5.10 1.21
C GLY A 58 -9.44 -4.86 2.04
N ALA A 59 -9.11 -5.78 2.94
CA ALA A 59 -7.84 -5.72 3.65
C ALA A 59 -6.73 -6.28 2.75
N VAL A 60 -5.55 -5.65 2.80
CA VAL A 60 -4.35 -6.20 2.18
C VAL A 60 -3.81 -7.29 3.10
N ILE A 61 -3.69 -8.49 2.58
CA ILE A 61 -3.09 -9.64 3.24
C ILE A 61 -1.66 -9.75 2.75
N VAL A 62 -0.73 -9.79 3.69
CA VAL A 62 0.71 -9.85 3.43
C VAL A 62 1.23 -11.11 4.08
N GLY A 63 1.85 -11.99 3.30
CA GLY A 63 2.55 -13.14 3.83
C GLY A 63 4.03 -12.83 3.97
N THR A 64 4.54 -12.93 5.21
CA THR A 64 5.95 -12.76 5.51
C THR A 64 6.60 -14.06 5.96
N ASP A 65 7.93 -14.07 6.04
CA ASP A 65 8.69 -15.19 6.63
C ASP A 65 8.29 -15.48 8.08
N HIS A 66 7.76 -14.49 8.79
CA HIS A 66 7.26 -14.69 10.15
C HIS A 66 5.87 -15.31 10.15
N ARG A 67 4.86 -14.62 9.62
CA ARG A 67 3.44 -15.04 9.56
C ARG A 67 2.66 -14.19 8.55
N LEU A 68 1.34 -14.29 8.58
CA LEU A 68 0.43 -13.39 7.86
C LEU A 68 0.19 -12.10 8.66
N ALA A 69 0.26 -10.96 7.97
CA ALA A 69 -0.25 -9.69 8.44
C ALA A 69 -1.51 -9.30 7.63
N ARG A 70 -2.49 -8.70 8.31
CA ARG A 70 -3.71 -8.17 7.69
C ARG A 70 -3.80 -6.68 7.92
N LEU A 71 -3.70 -5.92 6.84
CA LEU A 71 -3.61 -4.46 6.87
C LEU A 71 -4.91 -3.86 6.36
N HIS A 72 -5.53 -3.05 7.22
CA HIS A 72 -6.65 -2.20 6.83
C HIS A 72 -6.11 -0.82 6.50
N LEU A 73 -6.00 -0.54 5.20
CA LEU A 73 -5.63 0.79 4.74
C LEU A 73 -6.83 1.71 4.89
N ARG A 74 -6.64 2.84 5.57
CA ARG A 74 -7.67 3.87 5.76
C ARG A 74 -7.09 5.19 5.35
N ARG A 75 -7.69 5.85 4.37
CA ARG A 75 -7.47 7.28 4.17
C ARG A 75 -8.10 8.04 5.33
N LEU A 76 -7.32 8.93 5.93
CA LEU A 76 -7.88 9.94 6.79
C LEU A 76 -8.50 11.02 5.90
N PRO A 77 -9.74 11.48 6.16
CA PRO A 77 -10.28 12.65 5.47
C PRO A 77 -9.30 13.82 5.67
N GLY A 78 -8.95 14.47 4.58
CA GLY A 78 -7.75 15.30 4.43
C GLY A 78 -7.47 16.29 5.57
N ARG A 79 -6.18 16.51 5.82
CA ARG A 79 -5.71 17.69 6.54
C ARG A 79 -6.25 18.92 5.79
N PRO A 80 -6.88 19.90 6.47
CA PRO A 80 -7.27 21.13 5.79
C PRO A 80 -6.02 21.75 5.18
N THR A 81 -6.04 21.95 3.86
CA THR A 81 -5.14 22.87 3.19
C THR A 81 -5.36 24.23 3.85
N ALA A 82 -4.36 24.71 4.57
CA ALA A 82 -4.35 26.10 5.00
C ALA A 82 -4.38 26.94 3.72
N GLY A 83 -5.48 27.69 3.54
CA GLY A 83 -5.62 28.67 2.46
C GLY A 83 -4.71 29.88 2.63
#